data_AF-A0A6L4Y657-F1
#
_entry.id   AF-A0A6L4Y657-F1
#
_cell.length_a   1.000
_cell.length_b   1.000
_cell.length_c   1.000
_cell.angle_alpha   90.00
_cell.angle_beta   90.00
_cell.angle_gamma   90.00
#
_symmetry.space_group_name_H-M   'P 1'
#
loop_
_entity.id
_entity.type
_entity.pdbx_description
1 polymer ?
#
loop_
_entity_poly.entity_id
_entity_poly.type
_entity_poly.pdbx_seq_one_letter_code
_entity_poly.pdbx_strand_id
1 'polypeptide(L)'
;MEKGKRDYFLACVEDGSLSMKPYCGSCGLQLNEDYFCENCQSQCRCTHVKCEDRDSYSLMDALIKKNERFKNFTVEILLNGNKQPPQNC
;
A
#
# COMPACT_ATOMS: atom_id res chain seq x y z
N MET A 1 20.43 3.19 -11.71
CA MET A 1 19.14 2.52 -11.98
C MET A 1 18.70 1.82 -10.70
N GLU A 2 17.93 2.49 -9.85
CA GLU A 2 17.36 1.84 -8.67
C GLU A 2 16.26 0.89 -9.13
N LYS A 3 16.49 -0.42 -8.95
CA LYS A 3 15.55 -1.47 -9.34
C LYS A 3 14.25 -1.34 -8.55
N GLY A 4 13.17 -1.06 -9.28
CA GLY A 4 11.79 -1.54 -9.09
C GLY A 4 11.35 -1.87 -7.67
N LYS A 5 10.95 -0.84 -6.90
CA LYS A 5 10.04 -1.08 -5.78
C LYS A 5 8.68 -1.44 -6.38
N ARG A 6 8.02 -2.44 -5.80
CA ARG A 6 6.69 -2.88 -6.23
C ARG A 6 5.67 -1.78 -5.93
N ASP A 7 4.70 -1.59 -6.82
CA ASP A 7 3.54 -0.75 -6.55
C ASP A 7 2.82 -1.26 -5.30
N TYR A 8 2.37 -0.33 -4.47
CA TYR A 8 1.83 -0.67 -3.16
C TYR A 8 0.60 0.15 -2.80
N PHE A 9 -0.26 -0.44 -1.98
CA PHE A 9 -1.27 0.28 -1.23
C PHE A 9 -0.68 0.68 0.12
N LEU A 10 -0.85 1.93 0.52
CA LEU A 10 -0.66 2.33 1.90
C LEU A 10 -1.98 2.12 2.62
N ALA A 11 -1.98 1.31 3.66
CA ALA A 11 -3.14 1.01 4.49
C ALA A 11 -2.96 1.62 5.89
N CYS A 12 -4.00 2.27 6.37
CA CYS A 12 -4.04 3.02 7.62
C CYS A 12 -5.46 2.98 8.19
N VAL A 13 -5.61 3.20 9.49
CA VAL A 13 -6.94 3.29 10.12
C VAL A 13 -7.27 4.77 10.32
N GLU A 14 -8.23 5.28 9.55
CA GLU A 14 -8.76 6.64 9.67
C GLU A 14 -10.21 6.54 10.16
N ASP A 15 -10.57 7.28 11.22
CA ASP A 15 -11.92 7.27 11.81
C ASP A 15 -12.48 5.87 12.14
N GLY A 16 -11.58 4.95 12.54
CA GLY A 16 -11.94 3.56 12.87
C GLY A 16 -12.23 2.66 11.67
N SER A 17 -12.03 3.17 10.45
CA SER A 17 -12.17 2.42 9.20
C SER A 17 -10.82 2.25 8.51
N LEU A 18 -10.63 1.12 7.84
CA LEU A 18 -9.41 0.87 7.09
C LEU A 18 -9.44 1.67 5.76
N SER A 19 -8.55 2.65 5.65
CA SER A 19 -8.30 3.45 4.47
C SER A 19 -7.12 2.86 3.68
N MET A 20 -7.23 2.81 2.36
CA MET A 20 -6.19 2.27 1.47
C MET A 20 -5.95 3.20 0.29
N LYS A 21 -4.72 3.70 0.15
CA LYS A 21 -4.34 4.64 -0.93
C LYS A 21 -3.29 4.00 -1.84
N PRO A 22 -3.47 3.96 -3.17
CA PRO A 22 -2.53 3.33 -4.09
C PRO A 22 -1.36 4.25 -4.43
N TYR A 23 -0.13 3.73 -4.45
CA TYR A 23 1.09 4.47 -4.76
C TYR A 23 1.94 3.73 -5.80
N CYS A 24 2.53 4.50 -6.71
CA CYS A 24 3.48 4.01 -7.69
C CYS A 24 4.78 3.59 -7.01
N GLY A 25 5.22 2.35 -7.22
CA GLY A 25 6.50 1.88 -6.68
C GLY A 25 7.70 2.58 -7.31
N SER A 26 7.55 3.05 -8.55
CA SER A 26 8.63 3.71 -9.31
C SER A 26 8.89 5.14 -8.85
N CYS A 27 7.85 5.98 -8.79
CA CYS A 27 8.00 7.40 -8.43
C CYS A 27 7.53 7.76 -7.02
N GLY A 28 6.82 6.87 -6.32
CA GLY A 28 6.30 7.11 -4.97
C GLY A 28 5.08 8.04 -4.91
N LEU A 29 4.53 8.45 -6.06
CA LEU A 29 3.32 9.29 -6.10
C LEU A 29 2.06 8.45 -6.02
N GLN A 30 1.00 9.05 -5.50
CA GLN A 30 -0.32 8.43 -5.45
C GLN A 30 -0.83 8.17 -6.87
N LEU A 31 -1.44 7.00 -7.07
CA LEU A 31 -2.08 6.61 -8.32
C LEU A 31 -3.52 7.15 -8.36
N ASN A 32 -4.04 7.37 -9.56
CA ASN A 32 -5.45 7.69 -9.74
C ASN A 32 -6.35 6.45 -9.50
N GLU A 33 -7.66 6.64 -9.65
CA GLU A 33 -8.67 5.59 -9.46
C GLU A 33 -8.51 4.40 -10.43
N ASP A 34 -7.91 4.65 -11.60
CA ASP A 34 -7.58 3.63 -12.59
C ASP A 34 -6.26 2.90 -12.29
N TYR A 35 -5.58 3.18 -11.18
CA TYR A 35 -4.22 2.68 -10.89
C TYR A 35 -3.17 3.10 -11.93
N PHE A 36 -3.41 4.21 -12.61
CA PHE A 36 -2.49 4.81 -13.56
C PHE A 36 -1.62 5.86 -12.87
N CYS A 37 -0.32 5.79 -13.11
CA CYS A 37 0.62 6.80 -12.66
C CYS A 37 0.80 7.86 -13.74
N GLU A 38 0.30 9.07 -13.52
CA GLU A 38 0.46 10.17 -14.48
C GLU A 38 1.92 10.57 -14.69
N ASN A 39 2.74 10.48 -13.64
CA ASN A 39 4.16 10.83 -13.71
C ASN A 39 5.00 9.80 -14.47
N CYS A 40 4.72 8.52 -14.29
CA CYS A 40 5.42 7.43 -15.02
C CYS A 40 4.73 7.07 -16.34
N GLN A 41 3.56 7.66 -16.61
CA GLN A 41 2.66 7.35 -17.73
C GLN A 41 2.45 5.84 -17.90
N SER A 42 2.24 5.12 -16.80
CA SER A 42 2.22 3.67 -16.77
C SER A 42 1.10 3.12 -15.88
N GLN A 43 0.53 1.99 -16.28
CA GLN A 43 -0.43 1.23 -15.49
C GLN A 43 0.29 0.46 -14.37
N CYS A 44 -0.01 0.79 -13.12
CA CYS A 44 0.56 0.13 -11.95
C CYS A 44 -0.31 -1.06 -11.52
N ARG A 45 0.32 -2.05 -10.87
CA ARG A 45 -0.37 -3.23 -10.35
C ARG A 45 -0.06 -3.42 -8.87
N CYS A 46 -0.81 -2.70 -8.04
CA CYS A 46 -0.70 -2.80 -6.60
C CYS A 46 -1.16 -4.18 -6.11
N THR A 47 -0.20 -5.01 -5.72
CA THR A 47 -0.44 -6.33 -5.07
C THR A 47 0.25 -6.42 -3.72
N HIS A 48 0.84 -5.30 -3.30
CA HIS A 48 1.56 -5.18 -2.05
C HIS A 48 0.84 -4.14 -1.19
N VAL A 49 0.69 -4.42 0.09
CA VAL A 49 0.02 -3.54 1.05
C VAL A 49 1.01 -3.23 2.16
N LYS A 50 1.25 -1.94 2.38
CA LYS A 50 2.10 -1.42 3.44
C LYS A 50 1.20 -0.83 4.50
N CYS A 51 1.23 -1.42 5.68
CA CYS A 51 0.47 -0.95 6.83
C CYS A 51 1.33 0.01 7.64
N GLU A 52 0.77 1.17 7.97
CA GLU A 52 1.45 2.19 8.77
C GLU A 52 1.73 1.70 10.19
N ASP A 53 0.83 0.89 10.73
CA ASP A 53 0.80 0.49 12.13
C ASP A 53 0.33 -0.97 12.30
N ARG A 54 0.29 -1.43 13.56
CA ARG A 54 -0.11 -2.82 13.87
C ARG A 54 -1.60 -3.07 13.75
N ASP A 55 -2.44 -2.07 13.94
CA ASP A 55 -3.89 -2.18 13.84
C ASP A 55 -4.30 -2.32 12.38
N SER A 56 -3.79 -1.46 11.50
CA SER A 56 -3.97 -1.58 10.04
C SER A 56 -3.42 -2.91 9.50
N TYR A 57 -2.26 -3.38 10.01
CA TYR A 57 -1.71 -4.69 9.66
C TYR A 57 -2.64 -5.83 10.07
N SER A 58 -3.13 -5.83 11.32
CA SER A 58 -3.96 -6.90 11.85
C SER A 58 -5.29 -7.01 11.09
N LEU A 59 -5.87 -5.86 10.72
CA LEU A 59 -7.07 -5.80 9.89
C LEU A 59 -6.80 -6.35 8.48
N MET A 60 -5.72 -5.93 7.83
CA MET A 60 -5.41 -6.41 6.48
C MET A 60 -5.01 -7.88 6.43
N ASP A 61 -4.22 -8.37 7.38
CA ASP A 61 -3.88 -9.78 7.47
C ASP A 61 -5.14 -10.65 7.64
N ALA A 62 -6.07 -10.23 8.50
CA ALA A 62 -7.36 -10.90 8.67
C ALA A 62 -8.20 -10.87 7.37
N LEU A 63 -8.21 -9.76 6.64
CA LEU A 63 -8.92 -9.63 5.35
C LEU A 63 -8.34 -10.54 4.27
N ILE A 64 -7.00 -10.57 4.13
CA ILE A 64 -6.30 -11.41 3.16
C ILE A 64 -6.56 -12.89 3.44
N LYS A 65 -6.54 -13.30 4.71
CA LYS A 65 -6.81 -14.69 5.11
C LYS A 65 -8.26 -15.11 4.90
N LYS A 66 -9.22 -14.20 5.07
CA LYS A 66 -10.65 -14.49 4.92
C LYS A 66 -11.13 -14.53 3.46
N ASN A 67 -10.48 -13.81 2.56
CA ASN A 67 -10.96 -13.62 1.19
C ASN A 67 -9.94 -14.11 0.15
N GLU A 68 -10.30 -15.17 -0.59
CA GLU A 68 -9.42 -15.77 -1.60
C GLU A 68 -9.02 -14.81 -2.73
N ARG A 69 -9.82 -13.76 -2.98
CA ARG A 69 -9.50 -12.70 -3.94
C ARG A 69 -8.19 -11.98 -3.63
N PHE A 70 -7.78 -11.97 -2.37
CA PHE A 70 -6.54 -11.34 -1.93
C PHE A 70 -5.41 -12.34 -1.70
N LYS A 71 -5.52 -13.61 -2.14
CA LYS A 71 -4.44 -14.62 -1.99
C LYS A 71 -3.10 -14.20 -2.60
N ASN A 72 -3.12 -13.36 -3.64
CA ASN A 72 -1.92 -12.83 -4.29
C ASN A 72 -1.43 -11.52 -3.67
N PHE A 73 -2.11 -11.01 -2.65
CA PHE A 73 -1.70 -9.81 -1.94
C PHE A 73 -0.69 -10.16 -0.86
N THR A 74 0.29 -9.30 -0.71
CA THR A 74 1.29 -9.39 0.36
C THR A 74 1.12 -8.19 1.26
N VAL A 75 1.17 -8.40 2.57
CA VAL A 75 1.08 -7.32 3.56
C VAL A 75 2.39 -7.21 4.33
N GLU A 76 2.90 -6.00 4.49
CA GLU A 76 4.03 -5.69 5.35
C GLU A 76 3.66 -4.55 6.31
N ILE A 77 4.18 -4.61 7.52
CA ILE A 77 4.10 -3.49 8.46
C ILE A 77 5.35 -2.62 8.29
N LEU A 78 5.15 -1.32 8.19
CA LEU A 78 6.23 -0.34 8.23
C LEU A 78 6.75 -0.20 9.67
N LEU A 79 7.46 -1.22 10.14
CA LEU A 79 8.13 -1.16 11.44
C LEU A 79 9.25 -0.12 11.34
N ASN A 80 9.05 1.02 12.01
CA ASN A 80 9.97 2.15 12.01
C ASN A 80 11.43 1.74 12.26
N GLY A 81 12.19 1.67 11.18
CA GLY A 81 13.65 1.77 11.15
C GLY A 81 14.05 2.99 10.32
N ASN A 82 13.85 4.19 10.87
CA ASN A 82 14.45 5.46 10.40
C ASN A 82 14.02 6.08 9.05
N LYS A 83 12.80 5.86 8.53
CA LYS A 83 12.19 6.79 7.55
C LYS A 83 10.68 6.83 7.77
N GLN A 84 10.20 7.91 8.37
CA GLN A 84 8.77 8.16 8.53
C GLN A 84 8.09 8.04 7.15
N PRO A 85 7.04 7.20 6.99
CA PRO A 85 6.12 7.40 5.88
C PRO A 85 5.52 8.82 5.97
N PRO A 86 5.05 9.41 4.86
CA PRO A 86 4.45 10.73 4.87
C PRO A 86 3.43 10.81 6.01
N GLN A 87 3.58 11.83 6.86
CA GLN A 87 2.66 12.11 7.95
C GLN A 87 1.27 12.23 7.33
N ASN A 88 0.40 11.29 7.69
CA ASN A 88 -0.98 11.18 7.24
C ASN A 88 -1.12 10.39 5.93
N CYS A 89 -1.83 9.26 6.01
CA CYS A 89 -2.97 9.10 5.12
C CYS A 89 -3.82 10.37 5.23
#